data_AF-A0A059WM37-F1
#
_entry.id   AF-A0A059WM37-F1
#
_cell.length_a   1.000
_cell.length_b   1.000
_cell.length_c   1.000
_cell.angle_alpha   90.00
_cell.angle_beta   90.00
_cell.angle_gamma   90.00
#
_symmetry.space_group_name_H-M   'P 1'
#
loop_
_entity.id
_entity.type
_entity.pdbx_description
1 polymer ?
#
loop_
_entity_poly.entity_id
_entity_poly.type
_entity_poly.pdbx_seq_one_letter_code
_entity_poly.pdbx_strand_id
1 'polypeptide(L)'
;MDAPAGIHSMTALFNRGATRLESIRLEWRKFSRLTEARSAFAKVPCIYVQTDPAENPIRVGKASEGLEARYRGGTGYALDAAMHGSGNFVFVAAVPKEVCAAVEAELIWQGQRQLTYNNNGKIWPPSHRLELVHEGTPPNWGRFEVAKPGESLPN
;
A
#
# COMPACT_ATOMS: atom_id res chain seq x y z
N MET A 1 40.20 7.80 2.75
CA MET A 1 39.01 7.88 3.62
C MET A 1 37.85 8.20 2.72
N ASP A 2 37.31 7.11 2.18
CA ASP A 2 36.34 7.07 1.11
C ASP A 2 34.94 7.37 1.63
N ALA A 3 34.29 8.37 1.04
CA ALA A 3 32.86 8.55 1.15
C ALA A 3 32.19 7.70 0.05
N PRO A 4 31.17 6.89 0.36
CA PRO A 4 30.60 5.95 -0.59
C PRO A 4 29.70 6.64 -1.63
N ALA A 5 29.75 6.04 -2.81
CA ALA A 5 29.03 6.37 -4.01
C ALA A 5 27.51 6.19 -3.90
N GLY A 6 26.78 6.93 -4.75
CA GLY A 6 25.63 6.36 -5.46
C GLY A 6 24.26 6.65 -4.88
N ILE A 7 23.81 7.90 -4.90
CA ILE A 7 22.36 8.18 -4.96
C ILE A 7 21.95 7.91 -6.41
N HIS A 8 21.41 6.73 -6.68
CA HIS A 8 20.79 6.40 -7.95
C HIS A 8 19.55 7.29 -8.15
N SER A 9 19.74 8.35 -8.93
CA SER A 9 18.69 9.14 -9.54
C SER A 9 17.91 8.26 -10.52
N MET A 10 16.76 7.73 -10.10
CA MET A 10 15.81 7.09 -11.01
C MET A 10 14.99 8.16 -11.71
N THR A 11 15.51 8.63 -12.84
CA THR A 11 14.79 9.44 -13.81
C THR A 11 13.65 8.60 -14.41
N ALA A 12 12.41 8.89 -14.02
CA ALA A 12 11.24 8.38 -14.72
C ALA A 12 11.20 9.01 -16.12
N LEU A 13 11.59 8.23 -17.14
CA LEU A 13 11.44 8.60 -18.54
C LEU A 13 9.98 8.43 -18.94
N PHE A 14 9.24 9.55 -19.03
CA PHE A 14 7.91 9.62 -19.61
C PHE A 14 8.00 9.38 -21.12
N ASN A 15 7.81 8.13 -21.55
CA ASN A 15 7.69 7.80 -22.97
C ASN A 15 6.21 7.64 -23.33
N ARG A 16 5.70 8.53 -24.19
CA ARG A 16 4.35 8.43 -24.77
C ARG A 16 4.35 7.39 -25.89
N GLY A 17 3.59 6.31 -25.72
CA GLY A 17 3.29 5.35 -26.78
C GLY A 17 3.29 3.90 -26.27
N ALA A 18 2.13 3.24 -26.35
CA ALA A 18 1.76 1.95 -25.75
C ALA A 18 1.40 2.01 -24.26
N THR A 19 0.15 1.67 -23.93
CA THR A 19 -0.38 1.49 -22.57
C THR A 19 0.27 0.28 -21.88
N ARG A 20 1.55 0.42 -21.52
CA ARG A 20 2.13 -0.46 -20.50
C ARG A 20 1.49 -0.09 -19.17
N LEU A 21 0.91 -1.07 -18.49
CA LEU A 21 0.63 -0.93 -17.07
C LEU A 21 1.95 -0.57 -16.40
N GLU A 22 1.98 0.55 -15.68
CA GLU A 22 3.13 0.88 -14.85
C GLU A 22 3.18 -0.14 -13.72
N SER A 23 4.15 -1.04 -13.77
CA SER A 23 4.34 -2.04 -12.72
C SER A 23 4.98 -1.39 -11.50
N ILE A 24 4.27 -1.38 -10.37
CA ILE A 24 4.75 -0.87 -9.09
C ILE A 24 5.08 -2.04 -8.18
N ARG A 25 6.33 -2.10 -7.72
CA ARG A 25 6.80 -3.11 -6.78
C ARG A 25 6.50 -2.68 -5.34
N LEU A 26 5.89 -3.57 -4.58
CA LEU A 26 5.52 -3.39 -3.17
C LEU A 26 6.29 -4.42 -2.34
N GLU A 27 7.36 -3.96 -1.68
CA GLU A 27 8.15 -4.78 -0.77
C GLU A 27 7.53 -4.72 0.65
N TRP A 28 6.85 -5.78 1.05
CA TRP A 28 6.06 -5.81 2.27
C TRP A 28 6.89 -6.22 3.48
N ARG A 29 6.71 -5.47 4.57
CA ARG A 29 7.23 -5.78 5.89
C ARG A 29 6.07 -5.93 6.87
N LYS A 30 6.10 -7.01 7.65
CA LYS A 30 5.09 -7.33 8.68
C LYS A 30 5.47 -6.75 10.04
N PHE A 31 4.49 -6.19 10.73
CA PHE A 31 4.62 -5.59 12.06
C PHE A 31 3.47 -6.04 12.97
N SER A 32 3.76 -6.18 14.26
CA SER A 32 2.74 -6.52 15.26
C SER A 32 1.94 -5.29 15.71
N ARG A 33 2.52 -4.10 15.56
CA ARG A 33 1.93 -2.81 15.95
C ARG A 33 2.26 -1.75 14.92
N LEU A 34 1.38 -0.77 14.77
CA LEU A 34 1.63 0.35 13.88
C LEU A 34 2.74 1.27 14.45
N THR A 35 2.96 1.29 15.78
CA THR A 35 4.07 2.06 16.37
C THR A 35 5.44 1.50 15.95
N GLU A 36 5.56 0.18 15.79
CA GLU A 36 6.77 -0.46 15.28
C GLU A 36 6.98 -0.09 13.80
N ALA A 37 5.92 -0.21 13.00
CA ALA A 37 5.94 0.20 11.60
C ALA A 37 6.32 1.68 11.45
N ARG A 38 5.78 2.57 12.30
CA ARG A 38 6.10 4.00 12.32
C ARG A 38 7.59 4.23 12.53
N SER A 39 8.24 3.47 13.39
CA SER A 39 9.67 3.63 13.65
C SER A 39 10.50 3.36 12.39
N ALA A 40 10.07 2.43 11.54
CA ALA A 40 10.71 2.13 10.26
C ALA A 40 10.30 3.06 9.10
N PHE A 41 9.08 3.59 9.12
CA PHE A 41 8.49 4.36 8.02
C PHE A 41 8.03 5.77 8.44
N ALA A 42 8.71 6.38 9.42
CA ALA A 42 8.26 7.64 10.04
C ALA A 42 8.02 8.75 9.01
N LYS A 43 8.95 8.92 8.08
CA LYS A 43 8.97 9.94 7.02
C LYS A 43 9.05 9.34 5.61
N VAL A 44 8.78 8.04 5.49
CA VAL A 44 8.85 7.32 4.22
C VAL A 44 7.43 7.16 3.70
N PRO A 45 7.08 7.72 2.53
CA PRO A 45 5.79 7.51 1.93
C PRO A 45 5.52 6.01 1.72
N CYS A 46 4.35 5.54 2.16
CA CYS A 46 4.07 4.12 2.21
C CYS A 46 2.59 3.80 2.11
N ILE A 47 2.31 2.54 1.79
CA ILE A 47 1.01 1.91 1.95
C ILE A 47 1.07 0.99 3.17
N TYR A 48 0.02 0.98 3.96
CA TYR A 48 -0.14 0.06 5.07
C TYR A 48 -1.45 -0.72 4.94
N VAL A 49 -1.41 -1.99 5.35
CA VAL A 49 -2.54 -2.91 5.31
C VAL A 49 -2.70 -3.49 6.71
N GLN A 50 -3.86 -3.27 7.30
CA GLN A 50 -4.25 -3.93 8.54
C GLN A 50 -4.89 -5.26 8.18
N THR A 51 -4.55 -6.31 8.91
CA THR A 51 -5.10 -7.65 8.72
C THR A 51 -5.76 -8.19 9.99
N ASP A 52 -6.56 -9.23 9.83
CA ASP A 52 -6.95 -10.12 10.93
C ASP A 52 -5.77 -11.03 11.37
N PRO A 53 -5.95 -11.91 12.39
CA PRO A 53 -4.90 -12.83 12.83
C PRO A 53 -4.54 -13.91 11.81
N ALA A 54 -5.40 -14.17 10.83
CA ALA A 54 -5.14 -15.06 9.70
C ALA A 54 -4.49 -14.31 8.51
N GLU A 55 -4.03 -13.08 8.75
CA GLU A 55 -3.36 -12.21 7.79
C GLU A 55 -4.22 -11.80 6.59
N ASN A 56 -5.54 -11.93 6.69
CA ASN A 56 -6.46 -11.44 5.67
C ASN A 56 -6.60 -9.91 5.77
N PRO A 57 -6.37 -9.15 4.69
CA PRO A 57 -6.61 -7.72 4.68
C PRO A 57 -8.02 -7.33 5.11
N ILE A 58 -8.13 -6.44 6.09
CA ILE A 58 -9.39 -5.83 6.55
C ILE A 58 -9.44 -4.33 6.22
N ARG A 59 -8.28 -3.69 6.08
CA ARG A 59 -8.15 -2.27 5.74
C ARG A 59 -6.85 -2.00 4.98
N VAL A 60 -6.92 -1.16 3.96
CA VAL A 60 -5.79 -0.52 3.29
C VAL A 60 -5.78 0.96 3.66
N GLY A 61 -4.61 1.54 3.83
CA GLY A 61 -4.44 2.98 3.96
C GLY A 61 -3.11 3.45 3.39
N LYS A 62 -3.05 4.72 2.99
CA LYS A 62 -1.79 5.38 2.63
C LYS A 62 -1.27 6.34 3.69
N ALA A 63 0.03 6.58 3.65
CA ALA A 63 0.70 7.63 4.38
C ALA A 63 1.71 8.33 3.46
N SER A 64 1.23 9.29 2.66
CA SER A 64 2.05 10.02 1.67
C SER A 64 3.19 10.85 2.26
N GLU A 65 3.12 11.20 3.55
CA GLU A 65 4.19 11.90 4.29
C GLU A 65 4.91 10.97 5.30
N GLY A 66 4.66 9.67 5.22
CA GLY A 66 5.08 8.69 6.23
C GLY A 66 4.13 8.55 7.42
N LEU A 67 4.36 7.50 8.21
CA LEU A 67 3.45 7.08 9.28
C LEU A 67 3.44 8.03 10.48
N GLU A 68 4.47 8.85 10.67
CA GLU A 68 4.51 9.82 11.76
C GLU A 68 3.35 10.83 11.67
N ALA A 69 3.06 11.32 10.46
CA ALA A 69 1.94 12.23 10.22
C ALA A 69 0.59 11.60 10.60
N ARG A 70 0.42 10.29 10.36
CA ARG A 70 -0.81 9.54 10.74
C ARG A 70 -0.96 9.37 12.24
N TYR A 71 0.15 9.30 12.98
CA TYR A 71 0.13 9.28 14.45
C TYR A 71 -0.22 10.62 15.05
N ARG A 72 0.38 11.71 14.55
CA ARG A 72 0.08 13.07 15.03
C ARG A 72 -1.39 13.42 14.85
N GLY A 73 -2.02 12.94 13.77
CA GLY A 73 -3.46 13.08 13.52
C GLY A 73 -4.36 12.09 14.28
N GLY A 74 -3.84 11.32 15.24
CA GLY A 74 -4.64 10.40 16.07
C GLY A 74 -5.01 9.06 15.44
N THR A 75 -4.94 8.93 14.11
CA THR A 75 -5.27 7.68 13.39
C THR A 75 -4.36 6.53 13.81
N GLY A 76 -3.07 6.81 14.05
CA GLY A 76 -2.12 5.78 14.47
C GLY A 76 -2.44 5.22 15.86
N TYR A 77 -2.82 6.08 16.81
CA TYR A 77 -3.23 5.65 18.14
C TYR A 77 -4.50 4.81 18.12
N ALA A 78 -5.49 5.21 17.32
CA ALA A 78 -6.72 4.43 17.16
C ALA A 78 -6.47 3.04 16.57
N LEU A 79 -5.54 2.93 15.60
CA LEU A 79 -5.16 1.64 15.01
C LEU A 79 -4.46 0.74 16.03
N ASP A 80 -3.47 1.24 16.78
CA ASP A 80 -2.81 0.45 17.82
C ASP A 80 -3.79 0.01 18.91
N ALA A 81 -4.71 0.88 19.32
CA ALA A 81 -5.75 0.53 20.30
C ALA A 81 -6.66 -0.59 19.77
N ALA A 82 -7.10 -0.50 18.51
CA ALA A 82 -7.92 -1.54 17.88
C ALA A 82 -7.16 -2.86 17.66
N MET A 83 -5.83 -2.81 17.60
CA MET A 83 -4.97 -3.99 17.45
C MET A 83 -4.55 -4.61 18.79
N HIS A 84 -4.70 -3.89 19.90
CA HIS A 84 -4.22 -4.36 21.19
C HIS A 84 -4.96 -5.64 21.62
N GLY A 85 -4.21 -6.74 21.74
CA GLY A 85 -4.75 -8.05 22.15
C GLY A 85 -5.58 -8.77 21.09
N SER A 86 -5.77 -8.21 19.89
CA SER A 86 -6.58 -8.86 18.84
C SER A 86 -5.81 -9.89 18.01
N GLY A 87 -4.48 -9.86 18.04
CA GLY A 87 -3.63 -10.71 17.19
C GLY A 87 -3.54 -10.22 15.74
N ASN A 88 -4.11 -9.06 15.43
CA ASN A 88 -4.02 -8.42 14.12
C ASN A 88 -2.58 -8.00 13.81
N PHE A 89 -2.27 -7.88 12.51
CA PHE A 89 -0.97 -7.39 12.03
C PHE A 89 -1.12 -6.14 11.17
N VAL A 90 -0.02 -5.40 11.00
CA VAL A 90 0.11 -4.38 9.95
C VAL A 90 1.22 -4.77 9.00
N PHE A 91 0.93 -4.71 7.71
CA PHE A 91 1.90 -4.87 6.63
C PHE A 91 2.16 -3.52 5.99
N VAL A 92 3.41 -3.16 5.75
CA VAL A 92 3.78 -1.86 5.18
C VAL A 92 4.76 -2.04 4.03
N ALA A 93 4.52 -1.32 2.94
CA ALA A 93 5.41 -1.23 1.79
C ALA A 93 5.72 0.23 1.47
N ALA A 94 6.98 0.56 1.23
CA ALA A 94 7.39 1.88 0.75
C ALA A 94 6.90 2.07 -0.69
N VAL A 95 6.43 3.28 -1.01
CA VAL A 95 5.92 3.62 -2.34
C VAL A 95 6.28 5.08 -2.63
N PRO A 96 6.64 5.48 -3.87
CA PRO A 96 6.82 6.89 -4.20
C PRO A 96 5.58 7.72 -3.85
N LYS A 97 5.80 8.93 -3.34
CA LYS A 97 4.74 9.80 -2.82
C LYS A 97 3.65 10.08 -3.87
N GLU A 98 4.10 10.23 -5.11
CA GLU A 98 3.31 10.60 -6.29
C GLU A 98 2.28 9.52 -6.64
N VAL A 99 2.62 8.25 -6.37
CA VAL A 99 1.78 7.09 -6.74
C VAL A 99 1.06 6.48 -5.53
N CYS A 100 1.32 6.93 -4.30
CA CYS A 100 0.64 6.41 -3.10
C CYS A 100 -0.89 6.40 -3.22
N ALA A 101 -1.50 7.46 -3.79
CA ALA A 101 -2.95 7.53 -3.94
C ALA A 101 -3.47 6.50 -4.96
N ALA A 102 -2.75 6.32 -6.07
CA ALA A 102 -3.12 5.38 -7.11
C ALA A 102 -2.96 3.93 -6.63
N VAL A 103 -1.87 3.61 -5.91
CA VAL A 103 -1.65 2.29 -5.32
C VAL A 103 -2.71 1.96 -4.26
N GLU A 104 -3.06 2.92 -3.37
CA GLU A 104 -4.14 2.72 -2.40
C GLU A 104 -5.47 2.42 -3.11
N ALA A 105 -5.81 3.20 -4.13
CA ALA A 105 -7.05 3.02 -4.88
C ALA A 105 -7.10 1.66 -5.59
N GLU A 106 -6.00 1.24 -6.23
CA GLU A 106 -5.89 -0.07 -6.89
C GLU A 106 -6.04 -1.21 -5.87
N LEU A 107 -5.33 -1.17 -4.74
CA LEU A 107 -5.47 -2.21 -3.70
C LEU A 107 -6.88 -2.28 -3.11
N ILE A 108 -7.53 -1.13 -2.90
CA ILE A 108 -8.91 -1.10 -2.41
C ILE A 108 -9.86 -1.73 -3.42
N TRP A 109 -9.69 -1.41 -4.71
CA TRP A 109 -10.48 -2.00 -5.78
C TRP A 109 -10.25 -3.51 -5.90
N GLN A 110 -8.99 -3.95 -5.92
CA GLN A 110 -8.64 -5.36 -5.97
C GLN A 110 -9.22 -6.13 -4.78
N GLY A 111 -9.18 -5.53 -3.58
CA GLY A 111 -9.69 -6.09 -2.34
C GLY A 111 -11.15 -5.80 -2.04
N GLN A 112 -11.94 -5.27 -3.00
CA GLN A 112 -13.26 -4.69 -2.73
C GLN A 112 -14.24 -5.64 -2.03
N ARG A 113 -14.13 -6.96 -2.30
CA ARG A 113 -14.98 -8.00 -1.70
C ARG A 113 -14.50 -8.48 -0.32
N GLN A 114 -13.28 -8.12 0.06
CA GLN A 114 -12.62 -8.63 1.26
C GLN A 114 -12.45 -7.53 2.32
N LEU A 115 -12.07 -6.33 1.92
CA LEU A 115 -11.80 -5.23 2.85
C LEU A 115 -13.07 -4.86 3.61
N THR A 116 -13.05 -4.85 4.93
CA THR A 116 -14.22 -4.50 5.75
C THR A 116 -14.33 -2.98 5.93
N TYR A 117 -13.20 -2.28 6.08
CA TYR A 117 -13.20 -0.89 6.55
C TYR A 117 -12.95 0.17 5.48
N ASN A 118 -12.57 -0.21 4.27
CA ASN A 118 -12.50 0.72 3.13
C ASN A 118 -13.87 0.79 2.44
N ASN A 119 -14.69 1.78 2.76
CA ASN A 119 -16.00 1.95 2.10
C ASN A 119 -15.90 2.73 0.78
N ASN A 120 -14.92 3.63 0.68
CA ASN A 120 -14.66 4.41 -0.52
C ASN A 120 -13.73 3.64 -1.46
N GLY A 121 -13.92 3.78 -2.79
CA GLY A 121 -13.05 3.17 -3.81
C GLY A 121 -13.42 1.75 -4.21
N LYS A 122 -14.55 1.21 -3.72
CA LYS A 122 -15.06 -0.13 -4.07
C LYS A 122 -16.10 -0.15 -5.18
N ILE A 123 -16.70 0.99 -5.52
CA ILE A 123 -17.83 1.05 -6.46
C ILE A 123 -17.32 1.17 -7.89
N TRP A 124 -16.30 2.00 -8.09
CA TRP A 124 -15.72 2.27 -9.39
C TRP A 124 -14.23 1.96 -9.36
N PRO A 125 -13.70 1.31 -10.40
CA PRO A 125 -12.27 1.07 -10.52
C PRO A 125 -11.51 2.39 -10.67
N PRO A 126 -10.22 2.42 -10.30
CA PRO A 126 -9.35 3.53 -10.62
C PRO A 126 -9.34 3.80 -12.13
N SER A 127 -9.30 5.09 -12.51
CA SER A 127 -9.26 5.49 -13.93
C SER A 127 -8.03 4.97 -14.66
N HIS A 128 -6.96 4.68 -13.92
CA HIS A 128 -5.73 4.06 -14.41
C HIS A 128 -5.43 2.86 -13.52
N ARG A 129 -5.50 1.65 -14.10
CA ARG A 129 -5.13 0.42 -13.40
C ARG A 129 -3.62 0.33 -13.28
N LEU A 130 -3.14 -0.12 -12.12
CA LEU A 130 -1.72 -0.38 -11.87
C LEU A 130 -1.49 -1.89 -11.77
N GLU A 131 -0.36 -2.34 -12.31
CA GLU A 131 0.13 -3.69 -12.03
C GLU A 131 0.92 -3.63 -10.72
N LEU A 132 0.48 -4.37 -9.71
CA LEU A 132 1.15 -4.39 -8.41
C LEU A 132 1.91 -5.71 -8.25
N VAL A 133 3.22 -5.60 -8.05
CA VAL A 133 4.10 -6.75 -7.81
C VAL A 133 4.40 -6.83 -6.32
N HIS A 134 3.95 -7.90 -5.66
CA HIS A 134 4.08 -8.06 -4.21
C HIS A 134 5.31 -8.90 -3.86
N GLU A 135 6.23 -8.36 -3.07
CA GLU A 135 7.47 -9.03 -2.63
C GLU A 135 7.63 -8.96 -1.10
N GLY A 136 8.63 -9.67 -0.56
CA GLY A 136 8.90 -9.70 0.88
C GLY A 136 7.92 -10.59 1.63
N THR A 137 7.27 -10.05 2.67
CA THR A 137 6.25 -10.77 3.45
C THR A 137 4.88 -10.13 3.22
N PRO A 138 4.20 -10.41 2.09
CA PRO A 138 2.88 -9.86 1.81
C PRO A 138 1.81 -10.41 2.77
N PRO A 139 0.69 -9.69 2.98
CA PRO A 139 -0.49 -10.25 3.63
C PRO A 139 -1.15 -11.31 2.73
N ASN A 140 -2.13 -12.04 3.26
CA ASN A 140 -2.86 -13.04 2.51
C ASN A 140 -3.83 -12.41 1.51
N TRP A 141 -3.37 -12.25 0.26
CA TRP A 141 -4.13 -11.68 -0.85
C TRP A 141 -5.17 -12.62 -1.47
N GLY A 142 -5.46 -13.78 -0.88
CA GLY A 142 -6.17 -14.88 -1.54
C GLY A 142 -7.53 -14.56 -2.19
N ARG A 143 -8.19 -13.42 -1.89
CA ARG A 143 -9.42 -12.96 -2.56
C ARG A 143 -9.30 -11.61 -3.26
N PHE A 144 -8.09 -11.11 -3.46
CA PHE A 144 -7.84 -9.90 -4.23
C PHE A 144 -7.88 -10.22 -5.72
N GLU A 145 -8.50 -9.34 -6.50
CA GLU A 145 -8.42 -9.37 -7.95
C GLU A 145 -6.98 -9.11 -8.39
N VAL A 146 -6.47 -9.90 -9.33
CA VAL A 146 -5.21 -9.57 -10.03
C VAL A 146 -5.57 -8.70 -11.22
N ALA A 147 -5.02 -7.49 -11.28
CA ALA A 147 -5.22 -6.59 -12.41
C ALA A 147 -4.86 -7.32 -13.72
N LYS A 148 -5.81 -7.41 -14.65
CA LYS A 148 -5.58 -8.00 -15.97
C LYS A 148 -5.15 -6.92 -16.96
N PRO A 149 -4.07 -7.11 -17.74
CA PRO A 149 -3.71 -6.19 -18.81
C PRO A 149 -4.83 -6.10 -19.85
N GLY A 150 -5.31 -4.88 -20.12
CA GLY A 150 -6.18 -4.59 -21.26
C GLY A 150 -7.69 -4.68 -21.04
N GLU A 151 -8.18 -4.85 -19.80
CA GLU A 151 -9.62 -4.81 -19.53
C GLU A 151 -10.10 -3.35 -19.44
N SER A 152 -10.44 -2.77 -20.60
CA SER A 152 -11.17 -1.50 -20.67
C SER A 152 -12.58 -1.70 -20.13
N LEU A 153 -13.03 -0.76 -19.29
CA LEU A 153 -14.40 -0.77 -18.76
C LEU A 153 -15.43 -0.78 -19.89
N PRO A 154 -16.52 -1.57 -19.78
CA PRO A 154 -17.69 -1.32 -20.60
C PRO A 154 -18.23 0.07 -20.26
N ASN A 155 -18.48 0.88 -21.31
CA ASN A 155 -19.09 2.21 -21.22
C ASN A 155 -20.42 2.19 -20.49
#